data_AF-A0AAE9N512-F1
#
_entry.id   AF-A0AAE9N512-F1
#
_cell.length_a   1.000
_cell.length_b   1.000
_cell.length_c   1.000
_cell.angle_alpha   90.00
_cell.angle_beta   90.00
_cell.angle_gamma   90.00
#
_symmetry.space_group_name_H-M   'P 1'
#
loop_
_entity.id
_entity.type
_entity.pdbx_description
1 polymer ?
#
loop_
_entity_poly.entity_id
_entity_poly.type
_entity_poly.pdbx_seq_one_letter_code
_entity_poly.pdbx_strand_id
1 'polypeptide(L)'
;MLNYAGTPPLAAMADTDSRQLIAAELRSLIARIDLSMRLIDAAMEEEDAGGVSGSSEIVVLDDVTPRYATASAALNACRAELGQALRQLSEFGNPT
;
A
#
# COMPACT_ATOMS: atom_id res chain seq x y z
N MET A 1 -24.47 -36.77 33.10
CA MET A 1 -23.67 -36.72 31.86
C MET A 1 -23.15 -35.30 31.70
N LEU A 2 -21.91 -35.07 32.09
CA LEU A 2 -21.19 -33.82 31.84
C LEU A 2 -20.29 -34.11 30.65
N ASN A 3 -20.38 -33.31 29.57
CA ASN A 3 -19.29 -32.99 28.65
C ASN A 3 -19.85 -32.20 27.45
N TYR A 4 -19.85 -30.88 27.56
CA TYR A 4 -19.71 -29.98 26.40
C TYR A 4 -19.10 -28.67 26.92
N ALA A 5 -17.90 -28.77 27.48
CA ALA A 5 -17.07 -27.60 27.73
C ALA A 5 -16.50 -27.20 26.36
N GLY A 6 -17.01 -26.09 25.84
CA GLY A 6 -16.49 -25.45 24.64
C GLY A 6 -15.08 -24.97 24.88
N THR A 7 -14.09 -25.78 24.52
CA THR A 7 -12.79 -25.26 24.17
C THR A 7 -12.99 -24.38 22.93
N PRO A 8 -12.75 -23.06 22.99
CA PRO A 8 -12.61 -22.31 21.75
C PRO A 8 -11.53 -23.04 20.93
N PRO A 9 -11.74 -23.26 19.62
CA PRO A 9 -10.80 -24.05 18.84
C PRO A 9 -9.47 -23.31 18.91
N LEU A 10 -8.44 -23.89 19.53
CA LEU A 10 -7.09 -23.32 19.57
C LEU A 10 -6.60 -23.00 18.14
N ALA A 11 -7.09 -23.76 17.15
CA ALA A 11 -6.92 -23.50 15.73
C ALA A 11 -7.55 -22.18 15.27
N ALA A 12 -8.75 -21.82 15.74
CA ALA A 12 -9.40 -20.54 15.41
C ALA A 12 -8.68 -19.34 16.04
N MET A 13 -8.09 -19.51 17.23
CA MET A 13 -7.24 -18.49 17.85
C MET A 13 -5.95 -18.30 17.07
N ALA A 14 -5.24 -19.38 16.74
CA ALA A 14 -4.00 -19.33 15.96
C ALA A 14 -4.21 -18.77 14.54
N ASP A 15 -5.35 -19.07 13.90
CA ASP A 15 -5.74 -18.48 12.62
C ASP A 15 -6.04 -16.98 12.75
N THR A 16 -6.69 -16.55 13.82
CA THR A 16 -6.94 -15.14 14.10
C THR A 16 -5.64 -14.37 14.34
N ASP A 17 -4.71 -14.93 15.11
CA ASP A 17 -3.38 -14.33 15.34
C ASP A 17 -2.59 -14.24 14.02
N SER A 18 -2.66 -15.29 13.18
CA SER A 18 -2.02 -15.31 11.86
C SER A 18 -2.60 -14.23 10.93
N ARG A 19 -3.93 -14.09 10.90
CA ARG A 19 -4.61 -13.03 10.12
C ARG A 19 -4.25 -11.63 10.62
N GLN A 20 -4.13 -11.44 11.93
CA GLN A 20 -3.72 -10.17 12.51
C GLN A 20 -2.27 -9.82 12.17
N LEU A 21 -1.36 -10.79 12.19
CA LEU A 21 0.04 -10.60 11.76
C LEU A 21 0.12 -10.22 10.28
N ILE A 22 -0.58 -10.95 9.40
CA ILE A 22 -0.64 -10.61 7.97
C ILE A 22 -1.24 -9.21 7.79
N ALA A 23 -2.30 -8.87 8.51
CA ALA A 23 -2.90 -7.55 8.43
C ALA A 23 -1.95 -6.44 8.94
N ALA A 24 -1.12 -6.70 9.94
CA ALA A 24 -0.11 -5.74 10.40
C ALA A 24 0.96 -5.50 9.32
N GLU A 25 1.45 -6.57 8.69
CA GLU A 25 2.41 -6.49 7.58
C GLU A 25 1.84 -5.73 6.37
N LEU A 26 0.60 -6.02 5.97
CA LEU A 26 -0.05 -5.31 4.85
C LEU A 26 -0.22 -3.81 5.15
N ARG A 27 -0.53 -3.43 6.40
CA ARG A 27 -0.57 -2.00 6.81
C ARG A 27 0.81 -1.34 6.74
N SER A 28 1.86 -2.05 7.15
CA SER A 28 3.24 -1.58 7.03
C SER A 28 3.63 -1.35 5.57
N LEU A 29 3.27 -2.28 4.67
CA LEU A 29 3.52 -2.16 3.25
C LEU A 29 2.78 -0.97 2.63
N ILE A 30 1.51 -0.75 2.98
CA ILE A 30 0.74 0.44 2.55
C ILE A 30 1.44 1.72 2.99
N ALA A 31 1.91 1.81 4.25
CA ALA A 31 2.63 2.99 4.74
C ALA A 31 3.94 3.24 3.97
N ARG A 32 4.63 2.16 3.56
CA ARG A 32 5.84 2.25 2.73
C ARG A 32 5.51 2.73 1.32
N ILE A 33 4.41 2.26 0.72
CA ILE A 33 3.93 2.74 -0.59
C ILE A 33 3.57 4.22 -0.53
N ASP A 34 2.89 4.66 0.54
CA ASP A 34 2.57 6.08 0.76
C ASP A 34 3.84 6.94 0.84
N LEU A 35 4.90 6.45 1.48
CA LEU A 35 6.20 7.13 1.49
C LEU A 35 6.85 7.19 0.11
N SER A 36 6.83 6.09 -0.65
CA SER A 36 7.35 6.04 -2.01
C SER A 36 6.63 7.01 -2.95
N MET A 37 5.30 7.15 -2.83
CA MET A 37 4.52 8.12 -3.61
C MET A 37 4.96 9.55 -3.29
N ARG A 38 5.16 9.91 -2.02
CA ARG A 38 5.67 11.25 -1.66
C ARG A 38 7.06 11.55 -2.22
N LEU A 39 7.93 10.53 -2.30
CA LEU A 39 9.25 10.69 -2.92
C LEU A 39 9.13 10.91 -4.44
N ILE A 40 8.17 10.26 -5.08
CA ILE A 40 7.86 10.48 -6.50
C ILE A 40 7.30 11.88 -6.71
N ASP A 41 6.37 12.33 -5.86
CA ASP A 41 5.80 13.68 -5.92
C ASP A 41 6.88 14.75 -5.77
N ALA A 42 7.76 14.62 -4.77
CA ALA A 42 8.89 15.52 -4.58
C ALA A 42 9.86 15.52 -5.78
N ALA A 43 10.14 14.35 -6.37
CA ALA A 43 11.00 14.27 -7.56
C ALA A 43 10.39 15.00 -8.76
N MET A 44 9.07 14.92 -8.95
CA MET A 44 8.38 15.63 -10.03
C MET A 44 8.37 17.15 -9.80
N GLU A 45 8.23 17.62 -8.55
CA GLU A 45 8.27 19.06 -8.22
C GLU A 45 9.65 19.68 -8.45
N GLU A 46 10.74 18.97 -8.13
CA GLU A 46 12.11 19.42 -8.36
C GLU A 46 12.46 19.53 -9.85
N GLU A 47 11.92 18.63 -10.69
CA GLU A 47 12.10 18.69 -12.15
C GLU A 47 11.39 19.90 -12.78
N ASP A 48 10.22 20.30 -12.27
CA ASP A 48 9.48 21.47 -12.72
C ASP A 48 10.19 22.79 -12.34
N ALA A 49 10.76 22.84 -11.13
CA ALA A 49 11.49 24.02 -10.62
C ALA A 49 12.85 24.25 -11.31
N GLY A 50 13.51 23.19 -11.78
CA GLY A 50 14.82 23.26 -12.46
C GLY A 50 14.78 23.87 -13.87
N GLY A 51 13.59 24.03 -14.47
CA GLY A 51 13.42 24.52 -15.85
C GLY A 51 13.49 26.05 -16.03
N VAL A 52 13.56 26.85 -14.96
CA VAL A 52 13.49 28.32 -15.02
C VAL A 52 14.82 28.96 -14.61
N SER A 53 15.92 28.58 -15.26
CA SER A 53 17.17 29.35 -15.15
C SER A 53 17.87 29.46 -16.51
N GLY A 54 17.37 30.40 -17.32
CA GLY A 54 18.18 31.23 -18.21
C GLY A 54 19.14 30.53 -19.17
N SER A 55 18.63 29.80 -20.16
CA SER A 55 19.28 29.76 -21.47
C SER A 55 18.29 29.22 -22.51
N SER A 56 18.33 29.77 -23.71
CA SER A 56 17.49 29.40 -24.85
C SER A 56 17.90 28.03 -25.41
N GLU A 57 17.74 26.99 -24.61
CA GLU A 57 17.92 25.60 -25.01
C GLU A 57 16.56 24.92 -24.85
N ILE A 58 15.99 24.49 -25.98
CA ILE A 58 14.74 23.74 -26.00
C ILE A 58 15.05 22.38 -25.34
N VAL A 59 14.81 22.29 -24.03
CA VAL A 59 14.88 21.02 -23.31
C VAL A 59 13.61 20.25 -23.68
N VAL A 60 13.74 19.27 -24.57
CA VAL A 60 12.70 18.29 -24.83
C VAL A 60 12.61 17.37 -23.60
N LEU A 61 11.80 17.77 -22.61
CA LEU A 61 11.38 16.92 -21.48
C LEU A 61 10.30 15.94 -21.96
N ASP A 62 10.61 14.91 -22.75
CA ASP A 62 9.56 14.00 -23.25
C ASP A 62 9.46 12.65 -22.52
N ASP A 63 10.40 12.28 -21.64
CA ASP A 63 10.45 10.87 -21.18
C ASP A 63 10.39 10.61 -19.66
N VAL A 64 10.48 11.62 -18.78
CA VAL A 64 10.63 11.36 -17.33
C VAL A 64 9.32 11.49 -16.55
N THR A 65 8.53 12.54 -16.79
CA THR A 65 7.20 12.74 -16.20
C THR A 65 6.24 11.56 -16.46
N PRO A 66 6.19 10.94 -17.67
CA PRO A 66 5.38 9.75 -17.91
C PRO A 66 5.80 8.54 -17.06
N ARG A 67 7.10 8.42 -16.72
CA ARG A 67 7.63 7.29 -15.94
C ARG A 67 7.26 7.41 -14.47
N TYR A 68 7.39 8.60 -13.88
CA TYR A 68 6.92 8.87 -12.52
C TYR A 68 5.41 8.75 -12.40
N ALA A 69 4.65 9.23 -13.40
CA ALA A 69 3.20 9.03 -13.46
C ALA A 69 2.82 7.54 -13.55
N THR A 70 3.51 6.76 -14.37
CA THR A 70 3.28 5.31 -14.49
C THR A 70 3.61 4.58 -13.18
N ALA A 71 4.72 4.93 -12.52
CA ALA A 71 5.09 4.38 -11.23
C ALA A 71 4.05 4.74 -10.15
N SER A 72 3.59 5.98 -10.10
CA SER A 72 2.55 6.44 -9.18
C SER A 72 1.21 5.72 -9.43
N ALA A 73 0.82 5.50 -10.68
CA ALA A 73 -0.37 4.73 -11.03
C ALA A 73 -0.28 3.26 -10.57
N ALA A 74 0.86 2.62 -10.79
CA ALA A 74 1.10 1.24 -10.34
C ALA A 74 1.08 1.11 -8.81
N LEU A 75 1.70 2.06 -8.10
CA LEU A 75 1.69 2.10 -6.63
C LEU A 75 0.28 2.34 -6.08
N ASN A 76 -0.53 3.19 -6.72
CA ASN A 76 -1.93 3.40 -6.35
C ASN A 76 -2.78 2.13 -6.54
N ALA A 77 -2.60 1.42 -7.65
CA ALA A 77 -3.28 0.14 -7.88
C ALA A 77 -2.91 -0.88 -6.79
N CYS A 78 -1.61 -1.02 -6.50
CA CYS A 78 -1.12 -1.90 -5.44
C CYS A 78 -1.73 -1.53 -4.08
N ARG A 79 -1.75 -0.24 -3.73
CA ARG A 79 -2.36 0.26 -2.50
C ARG A 79 -3.85 -0.11 -2.39
N ALA A 80 -4.59 0.00 -3.49
CA ALA A 80 -6.01 -0.37 -3.53
C ALA A 80 -6.23 -1.87 -3.30
N GLU A 81 -5.43 -2.72 -3.96
CA GLU A 81 -5.49 -4.17 -3.82
C GLU A 81 -5.11 -4.62 -2.39
N LEU A 82 -4.06 -4.05 -1.81
CA LEU A 82 -3.66 -4.32 -0.42
C LEU A 82 -4.76 -3.89 0.57
N GLY A 83 -5.42 -2.76 0.32
CA GLY A 83 -6.57 -2.32 1.11
C GLY A 83 -7.78 -3.26 1.00
N GLN A 84 -8.00 -3.86 -0.16
CA GLN A 84 -9.02 -4.91 -0.33
C GLN A 84 -8.65 -6.18 0.43
N ALA A 85 -7.40 -6.65 0.35
CA ALA A 85 -6.92 -7.81 1.10
C ALA A 85 -7.11 -7.62 2.62
N LEU A 86 -6.83 -6.42 3.14
CA LEU A 86 -7.06 -6.08 4.55
C LEU A 86 -8.54 -6.17 4.96
N ARG A 87 -9.46 -5.69 4.10
CA ARG A 87 -10.90 -5.80 4.37
C ARG A 87 -11.34 -7.25 4.43
N GLN A 88 -10.90 -8.08 3.49
CA GLN A 88 -11.22 -9.51 3.48
C GLN A 88 -10.72 -10.19 4.76
N LEU A 89 -9.46 -9.96 5.16
CA LEU A 89 -8.92 -10.52 6.41
C LEU A 89 -9.72 -10.11 7.66
N SER A 90 -10.32 -8.91 7.64
CA SER A 90 -11.14 -8.37 8.72
C SER A 90 -12.57 -8.96 8.72
N GLU A 91 -13.17 -9.14 7.54
CA GLU A 91 -14.51 -9.72 7.35
C GLU A 91 -14.57 -11.19 7.78
N PHE A 92 -13.52 -11.98 7.49
CA PHE A 92 -13.44 -13.36 7.96
C PHE A 92 -13.36 -13.48 9.51
N GLY A 93 -13.10 -12.39 10.24
CA GLY A 93 -12.92 -12.38 11.69
C GLY A 93 -14.20 -12.14 12.51
N ASN A 94 -15.30 -11.76 11.86
CA ASN A 94 -16.61 -11.56 12.49
C ASN A 94 -17.54 -12.73 12.12
N PRO A 95 -17.58 -13.82 12.91
CA PRO A 95 -18.68 -14.76 12.82
C PRO A 95 -19.96 -14.05 13.31
N THR A 96 -20.93 -13.87 12.40
CA THR A 96 -22.33 -13.60 12.76
C THR A 96 -22.93 -14.77 13.53
#